data_AF-A0A376Y9Q0-F1
#
_entry.id   AF-A0A376Y9Q0-F1
#
_cell.length_a   1.000
_cell.length_b   1.000
_cell.length_c   1.000
_cell.angle_alpha   90.00
_cell.angle_beta   90.00
_cell.angle_gamma   90.00
#
_symmetry.space_group_name_H-M   'P 1'
#
loop_
_entity.id
_entity.type
_entity.pdbx_description
1 polymer ?
#
loop_
_entity_poly.entity_id
_entity_poly.type
_entity_poly.pdbx_seq_one_letter_code
_entity_poly.pdbx_strand_id
1 'polypeptide(L)' 'MTNYSVTDIAFEAGYSSPSLFIKTFKKLTSFTPKSYRKKLTEFNQ' A
#
# COMPACT_ATOMS: atom_id res chain seq x y z
N MET A 1 15.54 4.52 3.56
CA MET A 1 14.47 3.85 2.79
C MET A 1 13.73 2.92 3.73
N THR A 2 12.61 3.36 4.28
CA THR A 2 11.82 2.51 5.18
C THR A 2 11.15 1.43 4.34
N ASN A 3 11.65 0.19 4.46
CA ASN A 3 11.21 -0.96 3.69
C ASN A 3 9.93 -1.56 4.31
N TYR A 4 8.95 -0.71 4.63
CA TYR A 4 7.69 -1.20 5.18
C TYR A 4 6.99 -2.06 4.14
N SER A 5 6.70 -3.30 4.50
CA SER A 5 5.90 -4.17 3.66
C SER A 5 4.46 -3.67 3.66
N VAL A 6 3.69 -4.05 2.64
CA VAL A 6 2.25 -3.76 2.61
C VAL A 6 1.56 -4.32 3.87
N THR A 7 2.12 -5.39 4.44
CA THR A 7 1.74 -5.97 5.73
C THR A 7 1.91 -5.01 6.90
N ASP A 8 3.10 -4.42 7.06
CA ASP A 8 3.37 -3.46 8.15
C ASP A 8 2.43 -2.26 8.04
N ILE A 9 2.30 -1.70 6.84
CA ILE A 9 1.41 -0.56 6.57
C ILE A 9 -0.05 -0.90 6.91
N ALA A 10 -0.50 -2.11 6.59
CA ALA A 10 -1.85 -2.55 6.90
C ALA A 10 -2.08 -2.61 8.42
N PHE A 11 -1.14 -3.19 9.16
CA PHE A 11 -1.24 -3.29 10.61
C PHE A 11 -1.16 -1.91 11.29
N GLU A 12 -0.24 -1.04 10.84
CA GLU A 12 -0.15 0.35 11.31
C GLU A 12 -1.42 1.16 11.01
N ALA A 13 -2.08 0.89 9.89
CA ALA A 13 -3.37 1.50 9.54
C ALA A 13 -4.56 0.92 10.32
N GLY A 14 -4.34 -0.02 11.25
CA GLY A 14 -5.38 -0.63 12.08
C GLY A 14 -6.13 -1.80 11.43
N TYR A 15 -5.63 -2.35 10.32
CA TYR A 15 -6.23 -3.54 9.71
C TYR A 15 -5.68 -4.80 10.37
N SER A 16 -6.59 -5.71 10.76
CA SER A 16 -6.20 -7.05 11.24
C SER A 16 -5.63 -7.96 10.15
N SER A 17 -5.80 -7.61 8.87
CA SER A 17 -5.24 -8.38 7.76
C SER A 17 -4.82 -7.51 6.57
N PRO A 18 -3.61 -7.72 6.03
CA PRO A 18 -3.16 -7.03 4.82
C PRO A 18 -4.05 -7.27 3.61
N SER A 19 -4.71 -8.42 3.52
CA SER A 19 -5.65 -8.70 2.43
C SER A 19 -6.83 -7.74 2.40
N LEU A 20 -7.33 -7.35 3.58
CA LEU A 20 -8.43 -6.40 3.71
C LEU A 20 -7.96 -4.99 3.34
N PHE A 21 -6.78 -4.59 3.82
CA PHE A 21 -6.14 -3.35 3.41
C PHE A 21 -5.95 -3.28 1.90
N ILE A 22 -5.39 -4.30 1.24
CA ILE A 22 -5.14 -4.32 -0.21
C ILE A 22 -6.46 -4.19 -0.99
N LYS A 23 -7.52 -4.91 -0.59
CA LYS A 23 -8.83 -4.82 -1.25
C LYS A 23 -9.41 -3.41 -1.14
N THR A 24 -9.41 -2.83 0.06
CA THR A 24 -9.92 -1.48 0.29
C THR A 24 -9.07 -0.42 -0.42
N PHE A 25 -7.74 -0.52 -0.30
CA PHE A 25 -6.79 0.36 -0.97
C PHE A 25 -6.96 0.34 -2.48
N LYS A 26 -7.11 -0.85 -3.07
CA LYS A 26 -7.37 -1.00 -4.50
C LYS A 26 -8.72 -0.41 -4.91
N LYS A 27 -9.75 -0.53 -4.07
CA LYS A 27 -11.06 0.08 -4.34
C LYS A 27 -11.02 1.61 -4.27
N LEU A 28 -10.26 2.17 -3.34
CA LEU A 28 -10.14 3.62 -3.14
C LEU A 28 -9.22 4.29 -4.16
N THR A 29 -8.08 3.64 -4.48
CA THR A 29 -7.05 4.23 -5.33
C THR A 29 -7.11 3.73 -6.77
N SER A 30 -7.87 2.66 -7.06
CA SER A 30 -7.81 1.88 -8.31
C SER A 30 -6.46 1.21 -8.59
N PHE A 31 -5.46 1.36 -7.71
CA PHE A 31 -4.12 0.81 -7.86
C PHE A 31 -3.82 -0.22 -6.77
N THR A 32 -2.96 -1.19 -7.08
CA THR A 32 -2.40 -2.05 -6.03
C THR A 32 -1.33 -1.28 -5.26
N PRO A 33 -1.15 -1.50 -3.95
CA PRO A 33 -0.13 -0.79 -3.17
C PRO A 33 1.28 -0.97 -3.74
N LYS A 34 1.59 -2.11 -4.39
CA LYS A 34 2.85 -2.32 -5.12
C LYS A 34 2.98 -1.40 -6.34
N SER A 35 1.92 -1.25 -7.14
CA SER A 35 1.91 -0.37 -8.32
C SER A 35 1.95 1.10 -7.91
N TYR A 36 1.18 1.47 -6.88
CA TYR A 36 1.18 2.81 -6.30
C TYR A 36 2.57 3.19 -5.77
N ARG A 37 3.24 2.28 -5.05
CA ARG A 37 4.59 2.50 -4.56
C ARG A 37 5.60 2.69 -5.71
N LYS A 38 5.50 1.91 -6.79
CA LYS A 38 6.35 2.11 -7.98
C LYS A 38 6.12 3.50 -8.60
N LYS A 39 4.86 3.92 -8.71
CA LYS A 39 4.47 5.22 -9.26
C LYS A 39 4.93 6.40 -8.39
N LEU A 40 4.90 6.25 -7.06
CA LEU A 40 5.45 7.25 -6.14
C LEU A 40 6.96 7.41 -6.31
N THR A 41 7.70 6.31 -6.52
CA THR A 41 9.14 6.40 -6.80
C THR A 41 9.43 7.06 -8.15
N GLU A 42 8.58 6.86 -9.16
CA GLU A 42 8.69 7.52 -10.46
C GLU A 42 8.29 9.01 -10.45
N PHE A 43 7.37 9.42 -9.57
CA PHE A 43 6.93 10.83 -9.50
C PHE A 43 7.94 11.74 -8.79
N ASN A 44 8.99 11.17 -8.19
CA ASN A 44 9.99 11.91 -7.42
C ASN A 44 11.30 12.15 -8.19
N GLN A 45 11.28 12.02 -9.53
CA GLN A 45 12.39 12.43 -10.43
C GLN A 45 12.25 13.87 -10.91
#